data_AF-A0A221V2B1-F1
#
_entry.id   AF-A0A221V2B1-F1
#
_cell.length_a   1.000
_cell.length_b   1.000
_cell.length_c   1.000
_cell.angle_alpha   90.00
_cell.angle_beta   90.00
_cell.angle_gamma   90.00
#
_symmetry.space_group_name_H-M   'P 1'
#
loop_
_entity.id
_entity.type
_entity.pdbx_description
1 polymer ?
#
loop_
_entity_poly.entity_id
_entity_poly.type
_entity_poly.pdbx_seq_one_letter_code
_entity_poly.pdbx_strand_id
1 'polypeptide(L)'
;MANLEGFKKSLDKRLSRNFGEKFKKDMVKRIENNEFSVREISTLYGVSTTAIYKWVYKYSILYQKGYRQIIEPMSSTKKVKELQARIRELEQAVGQKQMKVDFLEKLIEIAEDDLGIDIKKKAGSKPKSGSGNTVKE
;
A
#
# COMPACT_ATOMS: atom_id res chain seq x y z
N MET A 1 45.02 8.54 29.87
CA MET A 1 43.85 8.91 29.03
C MET A 1 42.63 8.22 29.62
N ALA A 2 41.54 8.95 29.87
CA ALA A 2 40.34 8.39 30.50
C ALA A 2 39.67 7.36 29.58
N ASN A 3 39.36 6.17 30.12
CA ASN A 3 38.75 5.07 29.38
C ASN A 3 37.27 5.40 29.06
N LEU A 4 37.00 5.85 27.83
CA LEU A 4 35.68 6.20 27.32
C LEU A 4 34.73 5.01 27.15
N GLU A 5 35.25 3.78 27.04
CA GLU A 5 34.40 2.58 26.86
C GLU A 5 33.65 2.21 28.15
N GLY A 6 34.26 2.45 29.31
CA GLY A 6 33.62 2.23 30.61
C GLY A 6 32.41 3.15 30.86
N PHE A 7 32.45 4.37 30.32
CA PHE A 7 31.41 5.38 30.52
C PHE A 7 30.16 5.13 29.66
N LYS A 8 30.32 4.54 28.46
CA LYS A 8 29.18 4.08 27.65
C LYS A 8 28.44 2.92 28.32
N LYS A 9 29.17 2.01 28.97
CA LYS A 9 28.62 0.82 29.63
C LYS A 9 27.82 1.14 30.89
N SER A 10 28.08 2.27 31.56
CA SER A 10 27.34 2.71 32.76
C SER A 10 26.01 3.42 32.45
N LEU A 11 25.87 4.03 31.26
CA LEU A 11 24.63 4.67 30.81
C LEU A 11 23.58 3.67 30.31
N ASP A 12 24.00 2.50 29.83
CA ASP A 12 23.11 1.39 29.45
C ASP A 12 22.79 0.46 30.64
N LYS A 13 22.85 1.02 31.85
CA LYS A 13 22.29 0.35 33.04
C LYS A 13 20.78 0.33 32.85
N ARG A 14 20.27 -0.72 32.19
CA ARG A 14 18.84 -0.97 31.93
C ARG A 14 18.06 -0.64 33.18
N LEU A 15 17.45 0.55 33.19
CA LEU A 15 16.57 0.97 34.27
C LEU A 15 15.46 -0.07 34.30
N SER A 16 15.38 -0.82 35.39
CA SER A 16 14.31 -1.80 35.59
C SER A 16 12.99 -1.03 35.76
N ARG A 17 12.31 -0.78 34.64
CA ARG A 17 11.01 -0.11 34.63
C ARG A 17 9.94 -1.12 35.05
N ASN A 18 9.35 -0.88 36.21
CA ASN A 18 8.22 -1.65 36.69
C ASN A 18 6.91 -1.00 36.23
N PHE A 19 6.19 -1.70 35.35
CA PHE A 19 4.87 -1.28 34.92
C PHE A 19 3.81 -1.72 35.92
N GLY A 20 2.86 -0.83 36.21
CA GLY A 20 1.69 -1.13 37.04
C GLY A 20 0.79 -2.20 36.41
N GLU A 21 0.00 -2.88 37.24
CA GLU A 21 -0.82 -4.01 36.78
C GLU A 21 -1.93 -3.59 35.81
N LYS A 22 -2.53 -2.41 36.03
CA LYS A 22 -3.54 -1.85 35.11
C LYS A 22 -2.98 -1.67 33.70
N PHE A 23 -1.76 -1.15 33.59
CA PHE A 23 -1.08 -0.99 32.30
C PHE A 23 -0.82 -2.32 31.63
N LYS A 24 -0.29 -3.31 32.37
CA LYS A 24 -0.03 -4.66 31.84
C LYS A 24 -1.29 -5.31 31.30
N LYS A 25 -2.41 -5.21 32.02
CA LYS A 25 -3.71 -5.74 31.59
C LYS A 25 -4.25 -5.00 30.35
N ASP A 26 -4.12 -3.68 30.30
CA ASP A 26 -4.54 -2.89 29.13
C ASP A 26 -3.75 -3.29 27.88
N MET A 27 -2.42 -3.42 27.98
CA MET A 27 -1.58 -3.86 26.88
C MET A 27 -1.97 -5.26 26.39
N VAL A 28 -2.24 -6.20 27.30
CA VAL A 28 -2.69 -7.55 26.92
C VAL A 28 -4.03 -7.51 26.18
N LYS A 29 -5.01 -6.71 26.63
CA LYS A 29 -6.28 -6.54 25.92
C LYS A 29 -6.09 -5.99 24.51
N ARG A 30 -5.21 -5.00 24.33
CA ARG A 30 -4.90 -4.45 23.00
C ARG A 30 -4.25 -5.49 22.07
N ILE A 31 -3.41 -6.37 22.62
CA ILE A 31 -2.83 -7.50 21.89
C ILE A 31 -3.93 -8.50 21.51
N GLU A 32 -4.83 -8.85 22.44
CA GLU A 32 -5.95 -9.78 22.17
C GLU A 32 -6.92 -9.22 21.11
N ASN A 33 -7.12 -7.90 21.10
CA ASN A 33 -7.91 -7.17 20.10
C ASN A 33 -7.19 -6.99 18.75
N ASN A 34 -5.92 -7.44 18.63
CA ASN A 34 -5.07 -7.21 17.46
C ASN A 34 -4.87 -5.73 17.10
N GLU A 35 -4.93 -4.83 18.08
CA GLU A 35 -4.63 -3.40 17.89
C GLU A 35 -3.12 -3.17 17.75
N PHE A 36 -2.32 -3.93 18.49
CA PHE A 36 -0.87 -3.88 18.46
C PHE A 36 -0.25 -5.28 18.51
N SER A 37 0.83 -5.47 17.77
CA SER A 37 1.69 -6.65 17.88
C SER A 37 2.61 -6.57 19.10
N VAL A 38 3.02 -7.73 19.62
CA VAL A 38 4.03 -7.84 20.69
C VAL A 38 5.31 -7.06 20.35
N ARG A 39 5.73 -7.07 19.08
CA ARG A 39 6.91 -6.33 18.62
C ARG A 39 6.70 -4.81 18.64
N GLU A 40 5.52 -4.36 18.23
CA GLU A 40 5.18 -2.93 18.23
C GLU A 40 5.15 -2.37 19.64
N ILE A 41 4.53 -3.08 20.59
CA ILE A 41 4.53 -2.70 22.01
C ILE A 41 5.95 -2.69 22.59
N SER A 42 6.78 -3.66 22.19
CA SER A 42 8.17 -3.73 22.61
C SER A 42 8.95 -2.48 22.21
N THR A 43 8.81 -2.06 20.95
CA THR A 43 9.45 -0.84 20.43
C THR A 43 8.85 0.43 21.03
N LEU A 44 7.52 0.51 21.12
CA LEU A 44 6.81 1.73 21.55
C LEU A 44 7.05 2.07 23.02
N TYR A 45 7.04 1.07 23.89
CA TYR A 45 7.17 1.27 25.34
C TYR A 45 8.55 0.86 25.89
N GLY A 46 9.47 0.41 25.01
CA GLY A 46 10.80 -0.05 25.40
C GLY A 46 10.78 -1.27 26.31
N VAL A 47 9.78 -2.14 26.16
CA VAL A 47 9.60 -3.35 26.99
C VAL A 47 10.16 -4.55 26.24
N SER A 48 10.91 -5.42 26.92
CA SER A 48 11.35 -6.67 26.29
C SER A 48 10.16 -7.53 25.86
N THR A 49 10.22 -8.12 24.67
CA THR A 49 9.19 -9.05 24.15
C THR A 49 8.89 -10.19 25.12
N THR A 50 9.90 -10.73 25.80
CA THR A 50 9.76 -11.77 26.82
C THR A 50 8.89 -11.35 28.00
N ALA A 51 9.03 -10.12 28.49
CA ALA A 51 8.16 -9.58 29.55
C ALA A 51 6.71 -9.44 29.07
N ILE A 52 6.50 -9.02 27.82
CA ILE A 52 5.17 -8.92 27.22
C ILE A 52 4.52 -10.29 27.12
N TYR A 53 5.23 -11.31 26.63
CA TYR A 53 4.71 -12.69 26.62
C TYR A 53 4.36 -13.20 28.02
N LYS A 54 5.17 -12.90 29.05
CA LYS A 54 4.82 -13.21 30.45
C LYS A 54 3.51 -12.55 30.89
N TRP A 55 3.26 -11.31 30.46
CA TRP A 55 1.99 -10.63 30.74
C TRP A 55 0.83 -11.30 30.01
N VAL A 56 1.01 -11.66 28.74
CA VAL A 56 0.00 -12.40 27.96
C VAL A 56 -0.34 -13.71 28.67
N TYR A 57 0.65 -14.54 29.04
CA TYR A 57 0.39 -15.79 29.75
C TYR A 57 -0.32 -15.59 31.10
N LYS A 58 -0.01 -14.51 31.83
CA LYS A 58 -0.58 -14.26 33.15
C LYS A 58 -1.99 -13.65 33.09
N TYR A 59 -2.23 -12.73 32.17
CA TYR A 59 -3.43 -11.88 32.15
C TYR A 59 -4.41 -12.18 31.01
N SER A 60 -4.00 -12.95 29.99
CA SER A 60 -4.89 -13.34 28.90
C SER A 60 -5.86 -14.42 29.37
N ILE A 61 -7.15 -14.17 29.19
CA ILE A 61 -8.22 -15.12 29.50
C ILE A 61 -8.23 -16.26 28.47
N LEU A 62 -7.87 -15.94 27.22
CA LEU A 62 -7.85 -16.87 26.08
C LEU A 62 -6.74 -17.92 26.24
N TYR A 63 -5.55 -17.50 26.68
CA TYR A 63 -4.42 -18.41 26.89
C TYR A 63 -4.59 -19.33 28.11
N GLN A 64 -5.23 -18.88 29.18
CA GLN A 64 -5.49 -19.73 30.35
C GLN A 64 -6.41 -20.92 30.02
N LYS A 65 -7.27 -20.78 29.01
CA LYS A 65 -8.19 -21.82 28.56
C LYS A 65 -7.65 -22.69 27.42
N GLY A 66 -6.39 -22.52 27.02
CA GLY A 66 -5.76 -23.32 25.96
C GLY A 66 -6.26 -23.01 24.54
N TYR A 67 -6.98 -21.89 24.34
CA TYR A 67 -7.43 -21.50 23.01
C TYR A 67 -6.26 -20.92 22.20
N ARG A 68 -5.94 -21.57 21.08
CA ARG A 68 -5.03 -21.02 20.08
C ARG A 68 -5.80 -20.02 19.24
N GLN A 69 -5.61 -18.72 19.50
CA GLN A 69 -6.19 -17.66 18.66
C GLN A 69 -5.55 -17.73 17.27
N ILE A 70 -6.32 -18.17 16.27
CA ILE A 70 -5.95 -18.07 14.85
C ILE A 70 -6.22 -16.63 14.45
N ILE A 71 -5.17 -15.84 14.33
CA ILE A 71 -5.26 -14.42 14.02
C ILE A 71 -5.31 -14.28 12.50
N GLU A 72 -6.49 -13.93 11.96
CA GLU A 72 -6.55 -13.31 10.64
C GLU A 72 -6.01 -11.88 10.77
N PRO A 73 -5.00 -11.49 9.97
CA PRO A 73 -4.47 -10.13 10.05
C PRO A 73 -5.58 -9.14 9.69
N MET A 74 -6.13 -8.43 10.69
CA MET A 74 -7.17 -7.40 10.50
C MET A 74 -6.78 -6.33 9.47
N SER A 75 -5.47 -6.12 9.28
CA SER A 75 -4.89 -5.25 8.24
C SER A 75 -5.13 -5.78 6.83
N SER A 76 -5.15 -7.11 6.61
CA SER A 76 -5.42 -7.67 5.27
C SER A 76 -6.83 -7.32 4.82
N THR A 77 -7.83 -7.45 5.68
CA THR A 77 -9.23 -7.20 5.29
C THR A 77 -9.49 -5.73 4.96
N LYS A 78 -8.92 -4.79 5.72
CA LYS A 78 -9.03 -3.35 5.40
C LYS A 78 -8.30 -3.02 4.11
N LYS A 79 -7.07 -3.49 3.95
CA LYS A 79 -6.27 -3.28 2.74
C LYS A 79 -6.91 -3.90 1.50
N VAL A 80 -7.52 -5.08 1.65
CA VAL A 80 -8.28 -5.74 0.58
C VAL A 80 -9.48 -4.88 0.18
N LYS A 81 -10.24 -4.33 1.13
CA LYS A 81 -11.35 -3.43 0.83
C LYS A 81 -10.90 -2.14 0.13
N GLU A 82 -9.82 -1.52 0.59
CA GLU A 82 -9.24 -0.33 -0.03
C GLU A 82 -8.76 -0.61 -1.45
N LEU A 83 -8.06 -1.73 -1.66
CA LEU A 83 -7.60 -2.17 -2.98
C LEU A 83 -8.78 -2.47 -3.91
N GLN A 84 -9.84 -3.13 -3.43
CA GLN A 84 -11.06 -3.40 -4.20
C GLN A 84 -11.77 -2.10 -4.61
N ALA A 85 -11.85 -1.12 -3.71
CA ALA A 85 -12.40 0.20 -4.03
C ALA A 85 -11.57 0.89 -5.13
N ARG A 86 -10.24 0.83 -5.03
CA ARG A 86 -9.36 1.41 -6.04
C ARG A 86 -9.46 0.73 -7.40
N ILE A 87 -9.57 -0.60 -7.42
CA ILE A 87 -9.78 -1.36 -8.65
C ILE A 87 -11.08 -0.91 -9.33
N ARG A 88 -12.18 -0.81 -8.58
CA ARG A 88 -13.47 -0.36 -9.11
C ARG A 88 -13.41 1.04 -9.75
N GLU A 89 -12.75 1.98 -9.09
CA GLU A 89 -12.56 3.34 -9.63
C GLU A 89 -11.77 3.33 -10.94
N LEU A 90 -10.70 2.53 -11.00
CA LEU A 90 -9.84 2.43 -12.18
C LEU A 90 -10.57 1.74 -13.33
N GLU A 91 -11.29 0.66 -13.08
CA GLU A 91 -12.13 -0.03 -14.08
C GLU A 91 -13.19 0.92 -14.66
N GLN A 92 -13.84 1.73 -13.82
CA GLN A 92 -14.79 2.73 -14.28
C GLN A 92 -14.13 3.80 -15.17
N ALA A 93 -12.98 4.33 -14.76
CA ALA A 93 -12.25 5.32 -15.54
C ALA A 93 -11.75 4.77 -16.88
N VAL A 94 -11.31 3.50 -16.92
CA VAL A 94 -10.93 2.81 -18.15
C VAL A 94 -12.14 2.63 -19.07
N GLY A 95 -13.28 2.15 -18.54
CA GLY A 95 -14.50 1.99 -19.33
C GLY A 95 -15.00 3.29 -19.96
N GLN A 96 -14.97 4.40 -19.21
CA GLN A 96 -15.32 5.73 -19.74
C GLN A 96 -14.38 6.17 -20.87
N LYS A 97 -13.08 5.92 -20.73
CA LYS A 97 -12.10 6.23 -21.78
C LYS A 97 -12.29 5.34 -23.01
N GLN A 98 -12.58 4.05 -22.82
CA GLN A 98 -12.80 3.12 -23.93
C GLN A 98 -14.00 3.55 -24.77
N MET A 99 -15.14 3.89 -24.15
CA MET A 99 -16.31 4.40 -24.88
C MET A 99 -16.00 5.64 -25.71
N LYS A 100 -15.15 6.55 -25.18
CA LYS A 100 -14.72 7.74 -25.93
C LYS A 100 -13.82 7.38 -27.11
N VAL A 101 -12.91 6.42 -26.93
CA VAL A 101 -12.05 5.93 -28.02
C VAL A 101 -12.90 5.29 -29.10
N ASP A 102 -13.79 4.36 -28.75
CA ASP A 102 -14.67 3.66 -29.69
C ASP A 102 -15.53 4.64 -30.50
N PHE A 103 -16.06 5.68 -29.84
CA PHE A 103 -16.82 6.73 -30.51
C PHE A 103 -15.96 7.52 -31.51
N LEU A 104 -14.76 7.94 -31.11
CA LEU A 104 -13.85 8.68 -31.99
C LEU A 104 -13.38 7.83 -33.18
N GLU A 105 -13.12 6.55 -32.95
CA GLU A 105 -12.78 5.60 -34.02
C GLU A 105 -13.92 5.46 -35.03
N LYS A 106 -15.16 5.32 -34.54
CA LYS A 106 -16.33 5.24 -35.41
C LYS A 106 -16.58 6.52 -36.19
N LEU A 107 -16.36 7.69 -35.57
CA LEU A 107 -16.45 8.97 -36.27
C LEU A 107 -15.41 9.09 -37.38
N ILE A 108 -14.19 8.62 -37.15
CA ILE A 108 -13.14 8.61 -38.18
C ILE A 108 -13.57 7.69 -39.33
N GLU A 109 -14.07 6.49 -39.06
CA GLU A 109 -14.54 5.57 -40.10
C GLU A 109 -15.61 6.21 -41.00
N ILE A 110 -16.64 6.84 -40.40
CA ILE A 110 -17.69 7.52 -41.16
C ILE A 110 -17.10 8.66 -42.01
N ALA A 111 -16.18 9.45 -41.44
CA ALA A 111 -15.53 10.53 -42.17
C ALA A 111 -14.64 10.04 -43.32
N GLU A 112 -13.96 8.89 -43.15
CA GLU A 112 -13.16 8.25 -44.20
C GLU A 112 -14.05 7.74 -45.35
N ASP A 113 -15.20 7.13 -45.03
CA ASP A 113 -16.19 6.68 -46.00
C ASP A 113 -16.79 7.86 -46.78
N ASP A 114 -17.17 8.95 -46.10
CA ASP A 114 -17.78 10.13 -46.72
C ASP A 114 -16.80 10.94 -47.59
N LEU A 115 -15.53 11.02 -47.19
CA LEU A 115 -14.50 11.83 -47.88
C LEU A 115 -13.67 11.03 -48.90
N GLY A 116 -13.77 9.69 -48.90
CA GLY A 116 -12.96 8.81 -49.76
C GLY A 116 -11.44 8.94 -49.50
N ILE A 117 -11.05 9.41 -48.32
CA ILE A 117 -9.67 9.68 -47.92
C ILE A 117 -9.38 8.90 -46.66
N ASP A 118 -8.27 8.14 -46.65
CA ASP A 118 -7.72 7.51 -45.45
C ASP A 118 -7.10 8.58 -44.52
N ILE A 119 -7.88 9.03 -43.55
CA ILE A 119 -7.54 10.10 -42.60
C ILE A 119 -6.47 9.59 -41.62
N LYS A 120 -6.58 8.35 -41.15
CA LYS A 120 -5.58 7.72 -40.26
C LYS A 120 -4.18 7.73 -40.88
N LYS A 121 -4.07 7.50 -42.19
CA LYS A 121 -2.79 7.49 -42.92
C LYS A 121 -2.23 8.89 -43.22
N LYS A 122 -3.09 9.89 -43.45
CA LYS A 122 -2.66 11.26 -43.81
C LYS A 122 -2.34 12.17 -42.63
N ALA A 123 -2.82 11.86 -41.42
CA ALA A 123 -2.61 12.70 -40.23
C ALA A 123 -1.13 12.89 -39.83
N GLY A 124 -0.24 11.96 -40.22
CA GLY A 124 1.20 12.01 -39.89
C GLY A 124 2.13 12.43 -41.04
N SER A 125 1.64 12.55 -42.27
CA SER A 125 2.49 12.80 -43.44
C SER A 125 2.57 14.28 -43.80
N LYS A 126 3.78 14.89 -43.77
CA LYS A 126 4.00 16.19 -44.42
C LYS A 126 3.77 16.04 -45.93
N PRO A 127 2.93 16.88 -46.57
CA PRO A 127 2.78 16.85 -48.02
C PRO A 127 4.13 17.14 -48.67
N LYS A 128 4.61 16.21 -49.50
CA LYS A 128 5.82 16.43 -50.30
C LYS A 128 5.45 17.38 -51.44
N SER A 129 6.13 18.52 -51.52
CA SER A 129 5.99 19.42 -52.66
C SER A 129 6.42 18.69 -53.93
N GLY A 130 5.53 18.61 -54.92
CA GLY A 130 5.84 17.98 -56.20
C GLY A 130 6.91 18.79 -56.93
N SER A 131 8.05 18.17 -57.20
CA SER A 131 9.05 18.70 -58.13
C SER A 131 8.49 18.61 -59.54
N GLY A 132 7.77 19.65 -59.98
CA GLY A 132 7.39 19.80 -61.38
C GLY A 132 8.64 19.98 -62.24
N ASN A 133 8.92 19.04 -63.15
CA ASN A 133 9.89 19.29 -64.21
C ASN A 133 9.32 20.35 -65.14
N THR A 134 9.91 21.53 -65.15
CA THR A 134 9.66 22.52 -66.20
C THR A 134 10.33 22.04 -67.47
N VAL A 135 9.53 21.56 -68.43
CA VAL A 135 9.99 21.38 -69.80
C VAL A 135 10.23 22.78 -70.36
N LYS A 136 11.50 23.09 -70.65
CA LYS A 136 11.89 24.24 -71.47
C LYS A 136 12.06 23.76 -72.90
N GLU A 137 11.14 24.14 -73.78
CA GLU A 137 11.37 24.35 -75.21
C GLU A 137 10.55 25.56 -75.67
#